data_AF-A0A820QEV2-F1
#
_entry.id   AF-A0A820QEV2-F1
#
_cell.length_a   1.000
_cell.length_b   1.000
_cell.length_c   1.000
_cell.angle_alpha   90.00
_cell.angle_beta   90.00
_cell.angle_gamma   90.00
#
_symmetry.space_group_name_H-M   'P 1'
#
loop_
_entity.id
_entity.type
_entity.pdbx_description
1 polymer ?
#
loop_
_entity_poly.entity_id
_entity_poly.type
_entity_poly.pdbx_seq_one_letter_code
_entity_poly.pdbx_strand_id
1 'polypeptide(L)'
;HDALCLQSNYACLWKKYGDACMLLHPINDELINIRLPSFTEKFDENKIKDADGYIRLKKFDLLQRAQKCFMQAIRLKSRSSVYWSCLAQCVYIQARYHSNDERMLLLSFEYMKVALSLKPTNYLLWNALGVIAAHPGRFKKKHEISL
;
A
#
# COMPACT_ATOMS: atom_id res chain seq x y z
N HIS A 1 -2.39 1.68 18.46
CA HIS A 1 -3.62 2.33 17.97
C HIS A 1 -3.76 3.67 18.67
N ASP A 2 -3.70 3.70 20.00
CA ASP A 2 -3.76 4.92 20.83
C ASP A 2 -2.82 6.06 20.42
N ALA A 3 -1.57 5.76 20.06
CA ALA A 3 -0.60 6.78 19.63
C ALA A 3 -1.03 7.53 18.35
N LEU A 4 -1.75 6.88 17.42
CA LEU A 4 -2.26 7.52 16.20
C LEU A 4 -3.48 8.40 16.49
N CYS A 5 -4.32 7.99 17.44
CA CYS A 5 -5.48 8.77 17.89
C CYS A 5 -5.04 10.04 18.63
N LEU A 6 -3.96 9.95 19.41
CA LEU A 6 -3.42 11.06 20.21
C LEU A 6 -2.48 11.98 19.41
N GLN A 7 -1.76 11.45 18.42
CA GLN A 7 -0.71 12.19 17.71
C GLN A 7 -0.74 11.96 16.18
N SER A 8 -1.90 12.21 15.57
CA SER A 8 -2.15 12.03 14.14
C SER A 8 -1.31 12.92 13.21
N ASN A 9 -0.55 13.88 13.74
CA ASN A 9 0.29 14.80 12.96
C ASN A 9 1.70 14.26 12.65
N TYR A 10 2.11 13.13 13.23
CA TYR A 10 3.42 12.54 12.93
C TYR A 10 3.35 11.56 11.77
N ALA A 11 3.92 11.94 10.62
CA ALA A 11 3.98 11.09 9.42
C ALA A 11 4.64 9.72 9.67
N CYS A 12 5.60 9.62 10.61
CA CYS A 12 6.27 8.37 10.93
C CYS A 12 5.34 7.34 11.60
N LEU A 13 4.36 7.76 12.40
CA LEU A 13 3.39 6.86 13.03
C LEU A 13 2.49 6.20 11.98
N TRP A 14 2.04 6.99 11.00
CA TRP A 14 1.29 6.48 9.85
C TRP A 14 2.10 5.46 9.05
N LYS A 15 3.38 5.76 8.80
CA LYS A 15 4.28 4.82 8.12
C LYS A 15 4.41 3.51 8.89
N LYS A 16 4.65 3.57 10.22
CA LYS A 16 4.81 2.38 11.06
C LYS A 16 3.55 1.51 11.09
N TYR A 17 2.38 2.14 11.17
CA TYR A 17 1.12 1.41 11.14
C TYR A 17 0.85 0.79 9.76
N GLY A 18 1.17 1.52 8.68
CA GLY A 18 1.11 0.98 7.32
C GLY A 18 2.03 -0.23 7.14
N ASP A 19 3.28 -0.16 7.63
CA ASP A 19 4.20 -1.30 7.60
C ASP A 19 3.62 -2.51 8.33
N ALA A 20 3.03 -2.30 9.52
CA ALA A 20 2.44 -3.38 10.32
C ALA A 20 1.30 -4.09 9.57
N CYS A 21 0.48 -3.33 8.83
CA CYS A 21 -0.58 -3.89 7.99
C CYS A 21 -0.02 -4.68 6.79
N MET A 22 1.18 -4.36 6.31
CA MET A 22 1.84 -5.08 5.22
C MET A 22 2.58 -6.34 5.66
N LEU A 23 3.00 -6.47 6.93
CA LEU A 23 3.82 -7.60 7.42
C LEU A 23 3.25 -8.99 7.07
N LEU A 24 1.93 -9.08 6.94
CA LEU A 24 1.23 -10.34 6.76
C LEU A 24 0.98 -10.69 5.29
N HIS A 25 1.42 -9.84 4.36
CA HIS A 25 1.24 -10.11 2.93
C HIS A 25 1.80 -11.47 2.44
N PRO A 26 2.90 -12.03 3.00
CA PRO A 26 3.43 -13.33 2.56
C PRO A 26 2.61 -14.54 3.04
N ILE A 27 1.76 -14.36 4.05
CA ILE A 27 0.98 -15.45 4.67
C ILE A 27 -0.21 -15.79 3.76
N ASN A 28 -0.65 -17.05 3.68
CA ASN A 28 -1.84 -17.43 2.89
C ASN A 28 -3.08 -16.62 3.31
N ASP A 29 -3.88 -16.16 2.34
CA ASP A 29 -5.09 -15.36 2.52
C ASP A 29 -6.10 -16.00 3.48
N GLU A 30 -6.24 -17.34 3.42
CA GLU A 30 -7.18 -18.10 4.25
C GLU A 30 -6.85 -18.03 5.74
N LEU A 31 -5.59 -17.78 6.07
CA LEU A 31 -5.11 -17.69 7.45
C LEU A 31 -5.21 -16.28 8.04
N ILE A 32 -5.54 -15.28 7.21
CA ILE A 32 -5.57 -13.87 7.63
C ILE A 32 -7.00 -13.44 7.91
N ASN A 33 -7.35 -13.41 9.19
CA ASN A 33 -8.58 -12.83 9.70
C ASN A 33 -8.30 -12.16 11.06
N ILE A 34 -7.93 -10.88 11.03
CA ILE A 34 -7.47 -10.17 12.22
C ILE A 34 -8.57 -9.28 12.76
N ARG A 35 -8.81 -9.39 14.06
CA ARG A 35 -9.66 -8.48 14.82
C ARG A 35 -8.83 -7.29 15.30
N LEU A 36 -9.13 -6.09 14.82
CA LEU A 36 -8.47 -4.84 15.25
C LEU A 36 -9.51 -3.83 15.70
N PRO A 37 -9.16 -2.89 16.61
CA PRO A 37 -10.03 -1.77 16.90
C PRO A 37 -10.37 -1.01 15.61
N SER A 38 -11.61 -0.54 15.51
CA SER A 38 -11.96 0.42 14.46
C SER A 38 -11.12 1.69 14.63
N PHE A 39 -10.75 2.29 13.50
CA PHE A 39 -9.88 3.44 13.44
C PHE A 39 -10.69 4.73 13.23
N THR A 40 -11.23 4.93 12.04
CA THR A 40 -12.17 6.02 11.73
C THR A 40 -13.11 5.55 10.62
N GLU A 41 -14.27 6.19 10.46
CA GLU A 41 -15.20 5.88 9.37
C GLU A 41 -14.49 5.90 8.01
N LYS A 42 -13.60 6.87 7.75
CA LYS A 42 -12.82 6.97 6.50
C LYS A 42 -11.89 5.78 6.24
N PHE A 43 -11.37 5.15 7.29
CA PHE A 43 -10.47 4.00 7.16
C PHE A 43 -11.25 2.70 7.03
N ASP A 44 -12.39 2.61 7.71
CA ASP A 44 -13.17 1.40 7.91
C ASP A 44 -14.53 1.45 7.21
N GLU A 45 -14.62 2.23 6.13
CA GLU A 45 -15.81 2.35 5.31
C GLU A 45 -16.34 0.96 4.96
N ASN A 46 -17.64 0.74 5.18
CA ASN A 46 -18.33 -0.53 4.93
C ASN A 46 -17.88 -1.72 5.80
N LYS A 47 -17.18 -1.48 6.93
CA LYS A 47 -16.84 -2.53 7.91
C LYS A 47 -17.82 -2.52 9.07
N ILE A 48 -18.38 -3.71 9.35
CA ILE A 48 -19.26 -3.92 10.49
C ILE A 48 -18.42 -4.01 11.75
N LYS A 49 -18.78 -3.19 12.74
CA LYS A 49 -18.18 -3.23 14.07
C LYS A 49 -18.88 -4.29 14.91
N ASP A 50 -18.10 -5.06 15.66
CA ASP A 50 -18.66 -5.92 16.71
C ASP A 50 -19.08 -5.09 17.94
N ALA A 51 -19.67 -5.76 18.94
CA ALA A 51 -20.19 -5.12 20.14
C ALA A 51 -19.13 -4.32 20.93
N ASP A 52 -17.85 -4.66 20.77
CA ASP A 52 -16.73 -3.99 21.44
C ASP A 52 -16.10 -2.88 20.58
N GLY A 53 -16.65 -2.60 19.38
CA GLY A 53 -16.14 -1.59 18.46
C GLY A 53 -14.95 -2.05 17.61
N TYR A 54 -14.68 -3.35 17.53
CA TYR A 54 -13.62 -3.92 16.70
C TYR A 54 -14.16 -4.32 15.32
N ILE A 55 -13.27 -4.41 14.35
CA ILE A 55 -13.58 -4.92 13.01
C ILE A 55 -12.67 -6.09 12.66
N ARG A 56 -13.20 -7.02 11.85
CA ARG A 56 -12.44 -8.12 11.27
C ARG A 56 -11.94 -7.73 9.89
N LEU A 57 -10.65 -7.93 9.66
CA LEU A 57 -9.95 -7.55 8.45
C LEU A 57 -9.29 -8.78 7.83
N LYS A 58 -9.57 -8.99 6.54
CA LYS A 58 -8.86 -9.94 5.69
C LYS A 58 -7.60 -9.29 5.14
N LYS A 59 -6.76 -10.07 4.44
CA LYS A 59 -5.51 -9.57 3.85
C LYS A 59 -5.71 -8.29 3.04
N PHE A 60 -6.67 -8.30 2.11
CA PHE A 60 -6.89 -7.15 1.25
C PHE A 60 -7.31 -5.90 2.03
N ASP A 61 -8.11 -6.08 3.09
CA ASP A 61 -8.53 -4.96 3.94
C ASP A 61 -7.33 -4.33 4.67
N LEU A 62 -6.38 -5.16 5.12
CA LEU A 62 -5.12 -4.69 5.71
C LEU A 62 -4.27 -3.92 4.69
N LEU A 63 -4.18 -4.40 3.45
CA LEU A 63 -3.46 -3.70 2.38
C LEU A 63 -4.11 -2.35 2.05
N GLN A 64 -5.43 -2.27 1.96
CA GLN A 64 -6.15 -1.01 1.78
C GLN A 64 -5.92 -0.05 2.95
N ARG A 65 -5.93 -0.57 4.19
CA ARG A 65 -5.63 0.22 5.38
C ARG A 65 -4.19 0.76 5.34
N ALA A 66 -3.23 -0.07 4.94
CA ALA A 66 -1.83 0.34 4.76
C ALA A 66 -1.69 1.47 3.74
N GLN A 67 -2.36 1.34 2.58
CA GLN A 67 -2.38 2.36 1.54
C GLN A 67 -2.88 3.71 2.08
N LYS A 68 -4.03 3.71 2.77
CA LYS A 68 -4.59 4.92 3.39
C LYS A 68 -3.61 5.55 4.38
N CYS A 69 -2.90 4.73 5.17
CA CYS A 69 -1.86 5.22 6.09
C CYS A 69 -0.68 5.87 5.36
N PHE A 70 -0.16 5.28 4.28
CA PHE A 70 0.93 5.90 3.52
C PHE A 70 0.49 7.18 2.80
N MET A 71 -0.73 7.22 2.25
CA MET A 71 -1.30 8.44 1.70
C MET A 71 -1.39 9.54 2.75
N GLN A 72 -1.77 9.19 3.98
CA GLN A 72 -1.80 10.11 5.10
C GLN A 72 -0.39 10.61 5.49
N ALA A 73 0.62 9.73 5.49
CA ALA A 73 2.02 10.12 5.71
C ALA A 73 2.54 11.08 4.64
N ILE A 74 2.17 10.85 3.37
CA ILE A 74 2.50 11.74 2.23
C ILE A 74 1.79 13.09 2.38
N ARG A 75 0.52 13.11 2.80
CA ARG A 75 -0.22 14.36 3.06
C ARG A 75 0.49 15.24 4.09
N LEU A 76 1.07 14.63 5.13
CA LEU A 76 1.82 15.34 6.17
C LEU A 76 3.25 15.72 5.71
N LYS A 77 3.89 14.90 4.88
CA LYS A 77 5.25 15.14 4.38
C LYS A 77 5.43 14.58 2.96
N SER A 78 5.06 15.40 1.99
CA SER A 78 4.97 15.00 0.57
C SER A 78 6.33 14.78 -0.09
N ARG A 79 7.41 15.41 0.41
CA ARG A 79 8.77 15.29 -0.17
C ARG A 79 9.61 14.15 0.43
N SER A 80 8.97 13.08 0.89
CA SER A 80 9.64 11.91 1.48
C SER A 80 9.66 10.74 0.49
N SER A 81 10.83 10.40 -0.07
CA SER A 81 10.98 9.25 -0.97
C SER A 81 10.56 7.93 -0.30
N VAL A 82 10.78 7.81 1.01
CA VAL A 82 10.39 6.63 1.80
C VAL A 82 8.88 6.40 1.72
N TYR A 83 8.05 7.43 1.91
CA TYR A 83 6.60 7.26 1.96
C TYR A 83 6.01 6.92 0.59
N TRP A 84 6.54 7.55 -0.48
CA TRP A 84 6.19 7.18 -1.85
C TRP A 84 6.61 5.75 -2.19
N SER A 85 7.79 5.30 -1.75
CA SER A 85 8.24 3.92 -1.99
C SER A 85 7.39 2.89 -1.24
N CYS A 86 6.96 3.17 0.00
CA CYS A 86 6.04 2.32 0.75
C CYS A 86 4.67 2.22 0.06
N LEU A 87 4.13 3.36 -0.40
CA LEU A 87 2.86 3.39 -1.14
C LEU A 87 2.96 2.58 -2.45
N ALA A 88 4.05 2.75 -3.21
CA ALA A 88 4.30 2.00 -4.43
C ALA A 88 4.35 0.48 -4.18
N GLN A 89 5.06 0.03 -3.15
CA GLN A 89 5.13 -1.38 -2.77
C GLN A 89 3.78 -1.93 -2.32
N CYS A 90 3.02 -1.15 -1.54
CA CYS A 90 1.68 -1.53 -1.09
C CYS A 90 0.75 -1.78 -2.30
N VAL A 91 0.72 -0.84 -3.26
CA VAL A 91 -0.10 -0.98 -4.47
C VAL A 91 0.40 -2.11 -5.37
N TYR A 92 1.71 -2.35 -5.46
CA TYR A 92 2.26 -3.50 -6.19
C TYR A 92 1.76 -4.84 -5.61
N ILE A 93 1.77 -4.96 -4.28
CA ILE A 93 1.27 -6.16 -3.59
C ILE A 93 -0.23 -6.34 -3.80
N GLN A 94 -1.02 -5.26 -3.78
CA GLN A 94 -2.44 -5.30 -4.10
C GLN A 94 -2.69 -5.75 -5.55
N ALA A 95 -1.88 -5.25 -6.50
CA ALA A 95 -1.98 -5.66 -7.90
C ALA A 95 -1.79 -7.18 -8.06
N ARG A 96 -0.78 -7.73 -7.37
CA ARG A 96 -0.50 -9.17 -7.36
C ARG A 96 -1.60 -9.99 -6.69
N TYR A 97 -2.23 -9.44 -5.65
CA TYR A 97 -3.38 -10.05 -5.00
C TYR A 97 -4.60 -10.13 -5.94
N HIS A 98 -4.82 -9.09 -6.75
CA HIS A 98 -5.90 -9.03 -7.74
C HIS A 98 -5.47 -9.52 -9.13
N SER A 99 -4.85 -10.71 -9.19
CA SER A 99 -4.53 -11.37 -10.47
C SER A 99 -3.71 -10.52 -11.44
N ASN A 100 -2.80 -9.70 -10.92
CA ASN A 100 -1.94 -8.77 -11.68
C ASN A 100 -2.73 -7.64 -12.36
N ASP A 101 -3.55 -6.91 -11.59
CA ASP A 101 -4.26 -5.72 -12.06
C ASP A 101 -3.29 -4.70 -12.70
N GLU A 102 -3.39 -4.51 -14.01
CA GLU A 102 -2.52 -3.66 -14.82
C GLU A 102 -2.58 -2.18 -14.38
N ARG A 103 -3.75 -1.69 -13.95
CA ARG A 103 -3.91 -0.30 -13.49
C ARG A 103 -3.16 -0.08 -12.18
N MET A 104 -3.22 -1.05 -11.27
CA MET A 104 -2.46 -0.99 -10.02
C MET A 104 -0.95 -1.14 -10.25
N LEU A 105 -0.53 -2.00 -11.19
CA LEU A 105 0.88 -2.11 -11.58
C LEU A 105 1.42 -0.79 -12.15
N LEU A 106 0.64 -0.13 -13.03
CA LEU A 106 1.00 1.18 -13.56
C LEU A 106 1.08 2.24 -12.46
N LEU A 107 0.10 2.27 -11.56
CA LEU A 107 0.08 3.21 -10.45
C LEU A 107 1.28 3.02 -9.51
N SER A 108 1.61 1.78 -9.18
CA SER A 108 2.79 1.43 -8.40
C SER A 108 4.08 1.92 -9.06
N PHE A 109 4.22 1.73 -10.38
CA PHE A 109 5.36 2.22 -11.14
C PHE A 109 5.49 3.74 -11.08
N GLU A 110 4.39 4.49 -11.25
CA GLU A 110 4.41 5.95 -11.17
C GLU A 110 4.77 6.45 -9.76
N TYR A 111 4.23 5.84 -8.70
CA TYR A 111 4.62 6.18 -7.33
C TYR A 111 6.10 5.89 -7.05
N MET A 112 6.64 4.80 -7.60
CA MET A 112 8.05 4.49 -7.46
C MET A 112 8.94 5.52 -8.20
N LYS A 113 8.51 6.01 -9.37
CA LYS A 113 9.18 7.12 -10.07
C LYS A 113 9.19 8.40 -9.25
N VAL A 114 8.11 8.71 -8.53
CA VAL A 114 8.09 9.86 -7.61
C VAL A 114 9.06 9.66 -6.45
N ALA A 115 9.12 8.45 -5.86
CA ALA A 115 10.11 8.15 -4.83
C ALA A 115 11.55 8.35 -5.33
N LEU A 116 11.81 7.91 -6.57
CA LEU A 116 13.11 7.99 -7.21
C LEU A 116 13.50 9.43 -7.56
N SER A 117 12.57 10.25 -8.05
CA SER A 117 12.85 11.67 -8.35
C SER A 117 13.25 12.46 -7.09
N LEU A 118 12.75 12.05 -5.92
CA LEU A 118 13.13 12.61 -4.63
C LEU A 118 14.49 12.08 -4.11
N LYS A 119 14.93 10.90 -4.55
CA LYS A 119 16.22 10.30 -4.11
C LYS A 119 16.84 9.43 -5.22
N PRO A 120 17.36 10.04 -6.31
CA PRO A 120 17.76 9.32 -7.52
C PRO A 120 19.00 8.44 -7.36
N THR A 121 19.83 8.70 -6.35
CA THR A 121 21.04 7.92 -6.05
C THR A 121 20.73 6.66 -5.22
N ASN A 122 19.48 6.42 -4.83
CA ASN A 122 19.11 5.26 -4.03
C ASN A 122 18.90 4.02 -4.91
N TYR A 123 19.91 3.13 -4.95
CA TYR A 123 19.86 1.88 -5.72
C TYR A 123 18.68 0.96 -5.33
N LEU A 124 18.22 0.98 -4.08
CA LEU A 124 17.07 0.17 -3.65
C LEU A 124 15.79 0.57 -4.38
N LEU A 125 15.62 1.87 -4.68
CA LEU A 125 14.48 2.36 -5.44
C LEU A 125 14.57 1.95 -6.91
N TRP A 126 15.76 2.00 -7.50
CA TRP A 126 16.00 1.49 -8.85
C TRP A 126 15.71 -0.02 -8.95
N ASN A 127 16.18 -0.81 -7.99
CA ASN A 127 15.91 -2.24 -7.94
C ASN A 127 14.41 -2.52 -7.86
N ALA A 128 13.70 -1.83 -6.95
CA ALA A 128 12.25 -1.99 -6.81
C ALA A 128 11.49 -1.55 -8.07
N LEU A 129 11.90 -0.45 -8.71
CA LEU A 129 11.35 0.00 -9.98
C LEU A 129 11.56 -1.05 -11.08
N GLY A 130 12.74 -1.67 -11.13
CA GLY A 130 13.06 -2.75 -12.06
C GLY A 130 12.16 -3.98 -11.89
N VAL A 131 11.92 -4.40 -10.64
CA VAL A 131 10.98 -5.50 -10.32
C VAL A 131 9.57 -5.17 -10.79
N ILE A 132 9.06 -3.98 -10.48
CA ILE A 132 7.73 -3.54 -10.94
C ILE A 132 7.70 -3.47 -12.47
N ALA A 133 8.80 -3.01 -13.09
CA ALA A 133 8.86 -2.80 -14.52
C ALA A 133 8.86 -4.09 -15.33
N ALA A 134 9.53 -5.12 -14.80
CA ALA A 134 9.62 -6.44 -15.40
C ALA A 134 8.40 -7.32 -15.11
N HIS A 135 7.41 -6.84 -14.34
CA HIS A 135 6.26 -7.64 -13.94
C HIS A 135 5.35 -7.98 -15.15
N PRO A 136 5.04 -9.27 -15.39
CA PRO A 136 4.14 -9.66 -16.47
C PRO A 136 2.75 -9.06 -16.32
N GLY A 137 2.19 -8.53 -17.40
CA GLY A 137 0.87 -7.88 -17.36
C GLY A 137 0.89 -6.35 -17.30
N ARG A 138 2.05 -5.74 -17.06
CA ARG A 138 2.21 -4.27 -17.07
C ARG A 138 2.08 -3.63 -18.47
N PHE A 139 2.33 -4.39 -19.53
CA PHE A 139 2.40 -3.91 -20.91
C PHE A 139 1.49 -4.70 -21.87
N LYS A 140 0.34 -5.21 -21.40
CA LYS A 140 -0.47 -6.15 -22.22
C LYS A 140 -1.09 -5.52 -23.47
N LYS A 141 -0.99 -4.20 -23.67
CA LYS A 141 -1.36 -3.54 -24.94
C LYS A 141 -0.14 -2.96 -25.66
N LYS A 142 0.48 -3.77 -26.52
CA LYS A 142 1.19 -3.27 -27.72
C LYS A 142 1.43 -4.28 -28.84
N HIS A 143 0.86 -5.49 -28.81
CA HIS A 143 1.10 -6.53 -29.85
C HIS A 143 -0.15 -7.06 -30.53
N GLU A 144 -1.29 -6.38 -30.43
CA GLU A 144 -2.44 -6.62 -31.32
C GLU A 144 -2.55 -5.49 -32.35
N ILE A 145 -1.56 -5.37 -33.23
CA ILE A 145 -1.76 -4.76 -34.55
C ILE A 145 -0.95 -5.60 -35.56
N SER A 146 -1.66 -6.04 -36.59
CA SER A 146 -1.17 -6.63 -37.85
C SER A 146 -0.89 -8.13 -37.85
N LEU A 147 -1.91 -8.90 -38.26
CA LEU A 147 -1.86 -9.74 -39.47
C LEU A 147 -3.25 -9.78 -40.09
#